data_AF-A0A0J7KGR1-F1
#
_entry.id   AF-A0A0J7KGR1-F1
#
_cell.length_a   1.000
_cell.length_b   1.000
_cell.length_c   1.000
_cell.angle_alpha   90.00
_cell.angle_beta   90.00
_cell.angle_gamma   90.00
#
_symmetry.space_group_name_H-M   'P 1'
#
loop_
_entity.id
_entity.type
_entity.pdbx_description
1 polymer ?
#
loop_
_entity_poly.entity_id
_entity_poly.type
_entity_poly.pdbx_seq_one_letter_code
_entity_poly.pdbx_strand_id
1 'polypeptide(L)'
;MEVNKIPDQVTAKDIIQGECSIPPELDDFYGILLTGPNYRPWMVSHFLKITDMPMWVGFNSLIYKDECPTQKVSYLTTINLSPTNISVVLHTMLEGQRVAEECGEEYMQITYDLAIAKIALQL
;
A
#
# COMPACT_ATOMS: atom_id res chain seq x y z
N MET A 1 13.50 2.50 27.49
CA MET A 1 13.34 2.80 26.06
C MET A 1 13.05 4.29 25.96
N GLU A 2 14.04 5.07 25.55
CA GLU A 2 13.83 6.50 25.29
C GLU A 2 13.02 6.65 24.01
N VAL A 3 11.95 7.44 24.08
CA VAL A 3 11.10 7.78 22.95
C VAL A 3 11.82 8.89 22.19
N ASN A 4 12.48 8.55 21.08
CA ASN A 4 13.03 9.52 20.15
C ASN A 4 11.86 10.34 19.57
N LYS A 5 11.64 11.55 20.12
CA LYS A 5 10.67 12.49 19.55
C LYS A 5 11.21 13.02 18.24
N ILE A 6 10.39 12.95 17.20
CA ILE A 6 10.67 13.59 15.90
C ILE A 6 10.71 15.11 16.14
N PRO A 7 11.72 15.84 15.64
CA PRO A 7 11.85 17.28 15.84
C PRO A 7 10.60 18.04 15.33
N ASP A 8 10.16 19.06 16.08
CA ASP A 8 8.92 19.81 15.83
C ASP A 8 8.94 20.66 14.53
N GLN A 9 10.03 20.66 13.77
CA GLN A 9 10.23 21.47 12.56
C GLN A 9 10.91 20.66 11.45
N VAL A 10 10.21 19.66 10.91
CA VAL A 10 10.64 18.96 9.69
C VAL A 10 10.06 19.69 8.47
N THR A 11 10.89 20.29 7.64
CA THR A 11 10.47 20.86 6.35
C THR A 11 10.62 19.82 5.23
N ALA A 12 9.85 19.97 4.14
CA ALA A 12 9.98 19.08 2.97
C ALA A 12 11.41 19.05 2.38
N LYS A 13 12.18 20.11 2.61
CA LYS A 13 13.57 20.22 2.18
C LYS A 13 14.50 19.30 2.98
N ASP A 14 14.20 19.08 4.26
CA ASP A 14 14.95 18.19 5.16
C ASP A 14 14.72 16.71 4.80
N ILE A 15 13.51 16.37 4.32
CA ILE A 15 13.18 15.04 3.78
C ILE A 15 13.98 14.75 2.50
N ILE A 16 14.11 15.75 1.62
CA ILE A 16 14.83 15.63 0.34
C ILE A 16 16.35 15.61 0.55
N GLN A 17 16.86 16.21 1.63
CA GLN A 17 18.30 16.31 1.92
C GLN A 17 18.90 15.10 2.66
N GLY A 18 18.12 14.04 2.92
CA GLY A 18 18.70 12.70 3.10
C GLY A 18 18.94 12.22 4.54
N GLU A 19 17.92 12.28 5.40
CA GLU A 19 17.93 11.55 6.68
C GLU A 19 17.54 10.07 6.56
N CYS A 20 17.93 9.40 5.48
CA CYS A 20 18.00 7.95 5.54
C CYS A 20 19.21 7.48 4.75
N SER A 21 20.29 7.20 5.46
CA SER A 21 21.20 6.17 4.99
C SER A 21 20.36 4.91 4.92
N ILE A 22 19.98 4.51 3.70
CA ILE A 22 19.23 3.29 3.48
C ILE A 22 20.09 2.18 4.07
N PRO A 23 19.61 1.46 5.11
CA PRO A 23 20.33 0.32 5.64
C PRO A 23 20.69 -0.62 4.49
N PRO A 24 21.95 -1.09 4.39
CA PRO A 24 22.38 -1.97 3.31
C PRO A 24 21.42 -3.16 3.11
N GLU A 25 20.79 -3.63 4.19
CA GLU A 25 19.82 -4.73 4.17
C GLU A 25 18.50 -4.35 3.49
N LEU A 26 18.06 -3.10 3.59
CA LEU A 26 16.88 -2.59 2.87
C LEU A 26 17.20 -2.33 1.40
N ASP A 27 18.40 -1.81 1.12
CA ASP A 27 18.88 -1.64 -0.26
C ASP A 27 19.02 -2.99 -0.96
N ASP A 28 19.60 -3.98 -0.28
CA ASP A 28 19.70 -5.37 -0.75
C ASP A 28 18.32 -6.02 -0.90
N PHE A 29 17.41 -5.81 0.05
CA PHE A 29 16.05 -6.35 -0.02
C PHE A 29 15.29 -5.79 -1.22
N TYR A 30 15.24 -4.47 -1.40
CA TYR A 30 14.57 -3.86 -2.54
C TYR A 30 15.30 -4.14 -3.85
N GLY A 31 16.63 -4.23 -3.83
CA GLY A 31 17.44 -4.70 -4.94
C GLY A 31 17.03 -6.10 -5.38
N ILE A 32 17.03 -7.08 -4.47
CA ILE A 32 16.59 -8.45 -4.77
C ILE A 32 15.13 -8.48 -5.21
N LEU A 33 14.25 -7.69 -4.57
CA LEU A 33 12.84 -7.67 -4.89
C LEU A 33 12.59 -7.15 -6.31
N LEU A 34 13.20 -6.03 -6.70
CA LEU A 34 12.98 -5.36 -7.98
C LEU A 34 13.80 -5.97 -9.13
N THR A 35 15.00 -6.46 -8.82
CA THR A 35 16.00 -6.86 -9.83
C THR A 35 16.50 -8.30 -9.69
N GLY A 36 16.03 -9.05 -8.68
CA GLY A 36 16.26 -10.49 -8.52
C GLY A 36 17.59 -10.85 -7.87
N PRO A 37 17.84 -12.14 -7.59
CA PRO A 37 19.06 -12.63 -6.92
C PRO A 37 20.35 -12.44 -7.75
N ASN A 38 20.28 -11.84 -8.94
CA ASN A 38 21.42 -11.50 -9.79
C ASN A 38 21.13 -10.18 -10.54
N TYR A 39 21.17 -9.05 -9.84
CA TYR A 39 20.88 -7.72 -10.38
C TYR A 39 22.01 -7.07 -11.18
N ARG A 40 23.24 -7.58 -11.04
CA ARG A 40 24.44 -7.07 -11.71
C ARG A 40 24.31 -7.00 -13.24
N PRO A 41 23.76 -8.01 -13.94
CA PRO A 41 23.52 -7.92 -15.38
C PRO A 41 22.60 -6.76 -15.75
N TRP A 42 21.53 -6.52 -14.98
CA TRP A 42 20.59 -5.41 -15.24
C TRP A 42 21.23 -4.04 -15.02
N MET A 43 22.00 -3.86 -13.94
CA MET A 43 22.73 -2.60 -13.75
C MET A 43 23.76 -2.35 -14.86
N VAL A 44 24.46 -3.40 -15.29
CA VAL A 44 25.41 -3.32 -16.40
C VAL A 44 24.69 -3.01 -17.71
N SER A 45 23.53 -3.60 -17.98
CA SER A 45 22.75 -3.28 -19.18
C SER A 45 22.25 -1.84 -19.17
N HIS A 46 21.83 -1.32 -18.01
CA HIS A 46 21.41 0.07 -17.85
C HIS A 46 22.58 1.03 -18.06
N PHE A 47 23.75 0.75 -17.46
CA PHE A 47 24.98 1.52 -17.66
C PHE A 47 25.42 1.52 -19.14
N LEU A 48 25.30 0.37 -19.82
CA LEU A 48 25.62 0.20 -21.24
C LEU A 48 24.51 0.65 -22.19
N LYS A 49 23.39 1.21 -21.67
CA LYS A 49 22.21 1.66 -22.43
C LYS A 49 21.63 0.58 -23.36
N ILE A 50 21.72 -0.68 -22.97
CA ILE A 50 21.08 -1.79 -23.68
C ILE A 50 19.58 -1.68 -23.42
N THR A 51 18.81 -1.41 -24.48
CA THR A 51 17.35 -1.44 -24.47
C THR A 51 16.87 -2.90 -24.45
N ASP A 52 15.69 -3.14 -23.86
CA ASP A 52 15.00 -4.44 -23.82
C ASP A 52 15.49 -5.51 -22.84
N MET A 53 16.26 -5.15 -21.81
CA MET A 53 16.50 -6.10 -20.71
C MET A 53 15.43 -5.94 -19.61
N PRO A 54 14.48 -6.89 -19.47
CA PRO A 54 13.45 -6.79 -18.44
C PRO A 54 14.08 -6.90 -17.05
N MET A 55 13.67 -6.01 -16.14
CA MET A 55 13.95 -6.21 -14.71
C MET A 55 13.43 -7.58 -14.27
N TRP A 56 14.03 -8.21 -13.26
CA TRP A 56 13.57 -9.52 -12.77
C TRP A 56 12.07 -9.54 -12.49
N VAL A 57 11.51 -8.49 -11.87
CA VAL A 57 10.04 -8.39 -11.67
C VAL A 57 9.29 -8.35 -12.99
N GLY A 58 9.77 -7.57 -13.96
CA GLY A 58 9.19 -7.51 -15.31
C GLY A 58 9.24 -8.88 -16.02
N PHE A 59 10.39 -9.57 -15.97
CA PHE A 59 10.54 -10.90 -16.55
C PHE A 59 9.64 -11.93 -15.87
N ASN A 60 9.57 -11.95 -14.53
CA ASN A 60 8.66 -12.85 -13.80
C ASN A 60 7.19 -12.54 -14.06
N SER A 61 6.82 -11.27 -14.24
CA SER A 61 5.46 -10.90 -14.64
C SER A 61 5.06 -11.40 -16.03
N LEU A 62 6.04 -11.70 -16.90
CA LEU A 62 5.80 -12.31 -18.21
C LEU A 62 5.72 -13.84 -18.16
N ILE A 63 6.28 -14.46 -17.11
CA ILE A 63 6.25 -15.92 -16.92
C ILE A 63 4.89 -16.35 -16.36
N TYR A 64 4.29 -15.54 -15.48
CA TYR A 64 3.02 -15.85 -14.86
C TYR A 64 1.87 -15.19 -15.60
N LYS A 65 1.00 -16.00 -16.20
CA LYS A 65 -0.26 -15.53 -16.77
C LYS A 65 -1.30 -15.48 -15.65
N ASP A 66 -1.70 -14.27 -15.26
CA ASP A 66 -2.78 -14.10 -14.30
C ASP A 66 -4.13 -14.46 -14.94
N GLU A 67 -4.72 -15.56 -14.48
CA GLU A 67 -6.06 -16.00 -14.89
C GLU A 67 -7.15 -15.44 -13.97
N CYS A 68 -6.78 -14.69 -12.93
CA CYS A 68 -7.75 -14.09 -12.05
C CYS A 68 -8.60 -13.06 -12.82
N PRO A 69 -9.92 -13.00 -12.53
CA PRO A 69 -10.76 -11.96 -13.11
C PRO A 69 -10.26 -10.59 -12.67
N THR A 70 -10.26 -9.63 -13.60
CA THR A 70 -9.85 -8.25 -13.31
C THR A 70 -10.73 -7.66 -12.21
N GLN A 71 -10.11 -7.20 -11.12
CA GLN A 71 -10.82 -6.53 -10.05
C GLN A 71 -11.28 -5.13 -10.49
N LYS A 72 -12.58 -4.85 -10.37
CA LYS A 72 -13.12 -3.49 -10.54
C LYS A 72 -13.10 -2.77 -9.20
N VAL A 73 -12.41 -1.62 -9.14
CA VAL A 73 -12.35 -0.78 -7.95
C VAL A 73 -13.26 0.43 -8.17
N SER A 74 -14.26 0.57 -7.31
CA SER A 74 -15.17 1.72 -7.28
C SER A 74 -14.97 2.47 -5.96
N TYR A 75 -14.95 3.81 -6.02
CA TYR A 75 -14.79 4.66 -4.85
C TYR A 75 -16.13 5.25 -4.44
N LEU A 76 -16.42 5.22 -3.14
CA LEU A 76 -17.57 5.91 -2.55
C LEU A 76 -17.22 7.36 -2.23
N THR A 77 -18.25 8.20 -2.11
CA THR A 77 -18.10 9.59 -1.65
C THR A 77 -17.56 9.61 -0.22
N THR A 78 -16.52 10.40 0.02
CA THR A 78 -15.87 10.51 1.33
C THR A 78 -16.80 11.12 2.38
N ILE A 79 -16.79 10.55 3.59
CA ILE A 79 -17.47 11.14 4.75
C ILE A 79 -16.52 12.16 5.38
N ASN A 80 -16.85 13.45 5.29
CA ASN A 80 -16.01 14.56 5.79
C ASN A 80 -16.13 14.76 7.31
N LEU A 81 -15.96 13.69 8.09
CA LEU A 81 -16.02 13.70 9.56
C LEU A 81 -14.93 12.80 10.15
N SER A 82 -14.62 12.99 11.44
CA SER A 82 -13.63 12.17 12.13
C SER A 82 -14.04 10.68 12.11
N PRO A 83 -13.13 9.75 11.78
CA PRO A 83 -13.44 8.32 11.76
C PRO A 83 -13.68 7.76 13.17
N THR A 84 -13.33 8.51 14.23
CA THR A 84 -13.67 8.17 15.63
C THR A 84 -15.11 8.49 16.00
N ASN A 85 -15.86 9.19 15.15
CA ASN A 85 -17.27 9.48 15.40
C ASN A 85 -18.11 8.22 15.11
N ILE A 86 -18.89 7.80 16.09
CA ILE A 86 -19.79 6.64 16.00
C ILE A 86 -20.73 6.74 14.80
N SER A 87 -21.23 7.93 14.48
CA SER A 87 -22.14 8.11 13.33
C SER A 87 -21.46 7.77 12.00
N VAL A 88 -20.16 8.01 11.87
CA VAL A 88 -19.38 7.69 10.67
C VAL A 88 -19.21 6.17 10.54
N VAL A 89 -18.95 5.48 11.65
CA VAL A 89 -18.84 4.02 11.65
C VAL A 89 -20.17 3.38 11.27
N LEU A 90 -21.27 3.82 11.88
CA LEU A 90 -22.62 3.33 11.56
C LEU A 90 -22.97 3.59 10.09
N HIS A 91 -22.72 4.79 9.58
CA HIS A 91 -22.96 5.13 8.18
C HIS A 91 -22.14 4.23 7.25
N THR A 92 -20.87 3.98 7.55
CA THR A 92 -20.01 3.14 6.72
C THR A 92 -20.46 1.67 6.74
N MET A 93 -20.99 1.15 7.87
CA MET A 93 -21.60 -0.18 7.92
C MET A 93 -22.87 -0.27 7.06
N LEU A 94 -23.75 0.73 7.15
CA LEU A 94 -24.98 0.80 6.35
C LEU A 94 -24.69 0.91 4.84
N GLU A 95 -23.69 1.70 4.45
CA GLU A 95 -23.24 1.77 3.06
C GLU A 95 -22.66 0.43 2.60
N GLY A 96 -21.90 -0.28 3.44
CA GLY A 96 -21.41 -1.62 3.12
C GLY A 96 -22.54 -2.62 2.87
N GLN A 97 -23.61 -2.58 3.66
CA GLN A 97 -24.80 -3.40 3.42
C GLN A 97 -25.48 -3.06 2.09
N ARG A 98 -25.64 -1.77 1.78
CA ARG A 98 -26.20 -1.32 0.50
C ARG A 98 -25.36 -1.80 -0.69
N VAL A 99 -24.03 -1.68 -0.60
CA VAL A 99 -23.13 -2.14 -1.67
C VAL A 99 -23.18 -3.65 -1.83
N ALA A 100 -23.32 -4.42 -0.75
CA ALA A 100 -23.55 -5.87 -0.82
C ALA A 100 -24.82 -6.19 -1.60
N GLU A 101 -25.93 -5.52 -1.29
CA GLU A 101 -27.21 -5.66 -1.99
C GLU A 101 -27.09 -5.29 -3.48
N GLU A 102 -26.44 -4.17 -3.81
CA GLU A 102 -26.20 -3.72 -5.20
C GLU A 102 -25.34 -4.71 -6.00
N CYS A 103 -24.41 -5.39 -5.33
CA CYS A 103 -23.54 -6.40 -5.93
C CYS A 103 -24.19 -7.80 -5.95
N GLY A 104 -25.35 -7.98 -5.31
CA GLY A 104 -26.01 -9.27 -5.20
C GLY A 104 -25.29 -10.26 -4.27
N GLU A 105 -24.49 -9.75 -3.33
CA GLU A 105 -23.71 -10.53 -2.39
C GLU A 105 -24.40 -10.58 -1.02
N GLU A 106 -24.31 -11.72 -0.32
CA GLU A 106 -24.94 -11.91 1.00
C GLU A 106 -24.18 -11.16 2.11
N TYR A 107 -22.88 -10.93 1.91
CA TYR A 107 -22.01 -10.28 2.88
C TYR A 107 -20.97 -9.41 2.18
N MET A 108 -20.46 -8.41 2.92
CA MET A 108 -19.35 -7.58 2.48
C MET A 108 -18.27 -7.52 3.55
N GLN A 109 -17.02 -7.71 3.14
CA GLN A 109 -15.87 -7.57 4.02
C GLN A 109 -15.51 -6.09 4.14
N ILE A 110 -15.58 -5.55 5.36
CA ILE A 110 -15.18 -4.17 5.66
C ILE A 110 -13.98 -4.21 6.60
N THR A 111 -12.96 -3.42 6.29
CA THR A 111 -11.74 -3.32 7.09
C THR A 111 -11.74 -1.98 7.83
N TYR A 112 -11.61 -2.01 9.16
CA TYR A 112 -11.51 -0.83 10.00
C TYR A 112 -10.31 -0.92 10.93
N ASP A 113 -9.83 0.25 11.37
CA ASP A 113 -8.91 0.32 12.49
C ASP A 113 -9.56 -0.25 13.77
N LEU A 114 -8.80 -1.07 14.50
CA LEU A 114 -9.30 -1.79 15.67
C LEU A 114 -9.74 -0.86 16.80
N ALA A 115 -9.06 0.27 17.01
CA ALA A 115 -9.41 1.22 18.07
C ALA A 115 -10.77 1.87 17.82
N ILE A 116 -11.14 2.05 16.54
CA ILE A 116 -12.42 2.58 16.11
C ILE A 116 -13.52 1.51 16.18
N ALA A 117 -13.24 0.31 15.65
CA ALA A 117 -14.19 -0.80 15.66
C ALA A 117 -14.60 -1.21 17.08
N LYS A 118 -13.66 -1.20 18.02
CA LYS A 118 -13.92 -1.57 19.43
C LYS A 118 -14.93 -0.66 20.11
N ILE A 119 -14.94 0.63 19.79
CA ILE A 119 -15.90 1.59 20.36
C ILE A 119 -17.29 1.36 19.75
N ALA A 120 -17.36 1.10 18.45
CA ALA A 120 -18.63 0.89 17.75
C ALA A 120 -19.30 -0.46 18.06
N LEU A 121 -18.52 -1.52 18.36
CA LEU A 121 -19.04 -2.85 18.73
C LEU A 121 -19.65 -2.92 20.14
N GLN A 122 -19.59 -1.83 20.91
CA GLN A 122 -20.23 -1.73 22.24
C GLN A 122 -21.66 -1.18 22.17
N LEU A 123 -22.17 -0.87 20.97
CA LEU A 123 -23.54 -0.47 20.69
C LEU A 123 -24.45 -1.68 20.54
#